data_AF-A0A919VS07-F1
#
_entry.id   AF-A0A919VS07-F1
#
_cell.length_a   1.000
_cell.length_b   1.000
_cell.length_c   1.000
_cell.angle_alpha   90.00
_cell.angle_beta   90.00
_cell.angle_gamma   90.00
#
_symmetry.space_group_name_H-M   'P 1'
#
loop_
_entity.id
_entity.type
_entity.pdbx_description
1 polymer ?
#
loop_
_entity_poly.entity_id
_entity_poly.type
_entity_poly.pdbx_seq_one_letter_code
_entity_poly.pdbx_strand_id
1 'polypeptide(L)'
;MFDLLAGTGTDGRRLLIETEEHLSEAAAEGRARGLDAEAAERQAVARFGAATTIARRVPGSSGTVRLSLRRLTIGAWALTGTALAWYGLSGALTWLLSWPWTRLLIATDRFGGHPMCSRPWLPPGEVDCVRLYQQNDFPTSYLPHLFIGGIGVVLVIALLILRRSTALGAPLWTPKRSAAGLVFAVPFGLTGVALVLEGIQGITLNVQYYTLGDLVSGLLAIVVSAVALRRAFRPGAPYLAARKPLNA
;
A
#
# COMPACT_ATOMS: atom_id res chain seq x y z
N MET A 1 -18.36 21.27 -23.26
CA MET A 1 -18.57 21.45 -21.80
C MET A 1 -18.93 20.13 -21.12
N PHE A 2 -19.84 19.33 -21.68
CA PHE A 2 -20.12 17.96 -21.21
C PHE A 2 -18.88 17.07 -21.17
N ASP A 3 -17.96 17.15 -22.15
CA ASP A 3 -16.70 16.38 -22.10
C ASP A 3 -15.78 16.74 -20.91
N LEU A 4 -15.79 18.00 -20.47
CA LEU A 4 -15.00 18.44 -19.32
C LEU A 4 -15.59 17.92 -18.00
N LEU A 5 -16.92 17.80 -17.90
CA LEU A 5 -17.60 17.22 -16.74
C LEU A 5 -17.57 15.69 -16.76
N ALA A 6 -17.72 15.07 -17.94
CA ALA A 6 -17.56 13.63 -18.14
C ALA A 6 -16.12 13.17 -17.80
N GLY A 7 -15.11 14.03 -18.04
CA GLY A 7 -13.72 13.80 -17.68
C GLY A 7 -13.43 13.75 -16.17
N THR A 8 -14.36 14.19 -15.31
CA THR A 8 -14.20 14.11 -13.84
C THR A 8 -14.65 12.77 -13.25
N GLY A 9 -15.03 11.79 -14.09
CA GLY A 9 -15.33 10.42 -13.67
C GLY A 9 -16.72 10.26 -13.05
N THR A 10 -16.85 9.36 -12.07
CA THR A 10 -18.12 9.05 -11.41
C THR A 10 -18.72 10.25 -10.66
N ASP A 11 -17.88 11.09 -10.06
CA ASP A 11 -18.34 12.26 -9.29
C ASP A 11 -18.93 13.33 -10.20
N GLY A 12 -18.34 13.53 -11.39
CA GLY A 12 -18.90 14.42 -12.41
C GLY A 12 -20.24 13.96 -12.95
N ARG A 13 -20.36 12.66 -13.24
CA ARG A 13 -21.62 12.06 -13.67
C ARG A 13 -22.70 12.21 -12.60
N ARG A 14 -22.36 11.97 -11.33
CA ARG A 14 -23.27 12.18 -10.22
C ARG A 14 -23.72 13.63 -10.11
N LEU A 15 -22.77 14.58 -10.18
CA LEU A 15 -23.08 16.00 -10.14
C LEU A 15 -24.01 16.42 -11.29
N LEU A 16 -23.78 15.88 -12.50
CA LEU A 16 -24.65 16.11 -13.66
C LEU A 16 -26.07 15.59 -13.43
N ILE A 17 -26.22 14.35 -12.94
CA ILE A 17 -27.51 13.75 -12.63
C ILE A 17 -28.25 14.55 -11.55
N GLU A 18 -27.57 14.93 -10.48
CA GLU A 18 -28.14 15.72 -9.38
C GLU A 18 -28.54 17.14 -9.85
N THR A 19 -27.76 17.72 -10.76
CA THR A 19 -28.08 19.00 -11.39
C THR A 19 -29.31 18.89 -12.30
N GLU A 20 -29.39 17.84 -13.10
CA GLU A 20 -30.54 17.56 -13.97
C GLU A 20 -31.82 17.34 -13.15
N GLU A 21 -31.73 16.54 -12.08
CA GLU A 21 -32.83 16.27 -11.15
C GLU A 21 -33.37 17.58 -10.55
N HIS A 22 -32.50 18.42 -9.98
CA HIS A 22 -32.92 19.70 -9.40
C HIS A 22 -33.48 20.71 -10.42
N LEU A 23 -32.95 20.75 -11.64
CA LEU A 23 -33.50 21.58 -12.70
C LEU A 23 -34.89 21.09 -13.12
N SER A 24 -35.08 19.77 -13.19
CA SER A 24 -36.36 19.16 -13.54
C SER A 24 -37.43 19.41 -12.47
N GLU A 25 -37.06 19.30 -11.19
CA GLU A 25 -37.91 19.64 -10.05
C GLU A 25 -38.31 21.12 -10.06
N ALA A 26 -37.34 22.03 -10.24
CA ALA A 26 -37.61 23.46 -10.28
C ALA A 26 -38.52 23.86 -11.46
N ALA A 27 -38.36 23.21 -12.62
CA ALA A 27 -39.24 23.44 -13.77
C ALA A 27 -40.66 22.89 -13.52
N ALA A 28 -40.78 21.73 -12.84
CA ALA A 28 -42.07 21.20 -12.42
C ALA A 28 -42.78 22.14 -11.41
N GLU A 29 -42.05 22.69 -10.43
CA GLU A 29 -42.57 23.73 -9.52
C GLU A 29 -43.04 24.99 -10.26
N GLY A 30 -42.34 25.40 -11.32
CA GLY A 30 -42.74 26.52 -12.19
C GLY A 30 -44.08 26.25 -12.89
N ARG A 31 -44.22 25.06 -13.49
CA ARG A 31 -45.47 24.65 -14.16
C ARG A 31 -46.64 24.53 -13.19
N ALA A 32 -46.41 24.01 -11.98
CA ALA A 32 -47.44 23.92 -10.94
C ALA A 32 -47.96 25.31 -10.51
N ARG A 33 -47.16 26.37 -10.69
CA ARG A 33 -47.56 27.77 -10.45
C ARG A 33 -48.21 28.45 -11.65
N GLY A 34 -48.50 27.70 -12.73
CA GLY A 34 -49.20 28.19 -13.91
C GLY A 34 -48.29 28.82 -14.97
N LEU A 35 -46.97 28.65 -14.88
CA LEU A 35 -46.06 29.06 -15.95
C LEU A 35 -46.16 28.08 -17.14
N ASP A 36 -46.03 28.60 -18.35
CA ASP A 36 -45.78 27.75 -19.52
C ASP A 36 -44.44 27.03 -19.40
N ALA A 37 -44.25 25.96 -20.19
CA ALA A 37 -43.08 25.10 -20.08
C ALA A 37 -41.76 25.85 -20.30
N GLU A 38 -41.70 26.76 -21.29
CA GLU A 38 -40.49 27.50 -21.64
C GLU A 38 -40.14 28.56 -20.58
N ALA A 39 -41.16 29.22 -20.01
CA ALA A 39 -41.00 30.15 -18.91
C ALA A 39 -40.55 29.45 -17.61
N ALA A 40 -41.08 28.26 -17.34
CA ALA A 40 -40.70 27.45 -16.18
C ALA A 40 -39.23 27.01 -16.26
N GLU A 41 -38.78 26.52 -17.42
CA GLU A 41 -37.37 26.14 -17.64
C GLU A 41 -36.42 27.33 -17.53
N ARG A 42 -36.77 28.47 -18.15
CA ARG A 42 -35.99 29.72 -18.02
C ARG A 42 -35.88 30.18 -16.58
N GLN A 43 -36.98 30.10 -15.82
CA GLN A 43 -36.97 30.43 -14.40
C GLN A 43 -36.11 29.46 -13.58
N ALA A 44 -36.16 28.15 -13.88
CA ALA A 44 -35.34 27.14 -13.23
C ALA A 44 -33.84 27.41 -13.44
N VAL A 45 -33.42 27.68 -14.70
CA VAL A 45 -32.03 28.05 -15.02
C VAL A 45 -31.62 29.35 -14.34
N ALA A 46 -32.48 30.36 -14.32
CA ALA A 46 -32.21 31.63 -13.65
C ALA A 46 -32.02 31.46 -12.13
N ARG A 47 -32.81 30.59 -11.49
CA ARG A 47 -32.71 30.27 -10.05
C ARG A 47 -31.45 29.45 -9.74
N PHE A 48 -31.07 28.53 -10.61
CA PHE A 48 -29.86 27.72 -10.47
C PHE A 48 -28.58 28.56 -10.64
N GLY A 49 -28.66 29.60 -11.47
CA GLY A 49 -27.61 30.57 -11.70
C GLY A 49 -26.76 30.26 -12.94
N ALA A 50 -25.96 31.25 -13.36
CA ALA A 50 -25.15 31.12 -14.57
C ALA A 50 -24.14 29.96 -14.47
N ALA A 51 -24.04 29.16 -15.53
CA ALA A 51 -23.11 28.03 -15.62
C ALA A 51 -21.65 28.44 -15.34
N THR A 52 -21.26 29.66 -15.69
CA THR A 52 -19.91 30.21 -15.44
C THR A 52 -19.63 30.48 -13.96
N THR A 53 -20.66 30.74 -13.15
CA THR A 53 -20.55 30.94 -11.70
C THR A 53 -20.38 29.59 -11.00
N ILE A 54 -21.12 28.57 -11.45
CA ILE A 54 -21.02 27.20 -10.96
C ILE A 54 -19.66 26.61 -11.35
N ALA A 55 -19.25 26.75 -12.61
CA ALA A 55 -17.96 26.29 -13.09
C ALA A 55 -16.77 26.94 -12.37
N ARG A 56 -16.90 28.19 -11.88
CA ARG A 56 -15.87 28.83 -11.04
C ARG A 56 -15.81 28.30 -9.60
N ARG A 57 -16.93 27.78 -9.09
CA ARG A 57 -17.00 27.16 -7.76
C ARG A 57 -16.62 25.68 -7.77
N VAL A 58 -16.79 25.01 -8.91
CA VAL A 58 -16.23 23.68 -9.12
C VAL A 58 -14.71 23.85 -9.25
N PRO A 59 -13.90 23.33 -8.31
CA PRO A 59 -12.45 23.47 -8.41
C PRO A 59 -11.99 22.87 -9.74
N GLY A 60 -11.54 23.75 -10.64
CA GLY A 60 -11.15 23.37 -11.99
C GLY A 60 -10.11 22.26 -11.94
N SER A 61 -10.20 21.31 -12.87
CA SER A 61 -9.31 20.16 -12.99
C SER A 61 -7.82 20.51 -12.98
N SER A 62 -7.41 21.77 -13.17
CA SER A 62 -6.06 22.31 -12.91
C SER A 62 -5.50 22.02 -11.51
N GLY A 63 -6.35 21.74 -10.51
CA GLY A 63 -5.91 21.26 -9.19
C GLY A 63 -5.35 19.82 -9.19
N THR A 64 -5.53 19.06 -10.28
CA THR A 64 -5.17 17.64 -10.35
C THR A 64 -3.69 17.38 -10.22
N VAL A 65 -2.79 18.18 -10.80
CA VAL A 65 -1.35 17.89 -10.71
C VAL A 65 -0.86 18.00 -9.26
N ARG A 66 -1.24 19.07 -8.55
CA ARG A 66 -0.87 19.25 -7.14
C ARG A 66 -1.53 18.20 -6.24
N LEU A 67 -2.78 17.83 -6.50
CA LEU A 67 -3.47 16.75 -5.78
C LEU A 67 -2.86 15.38 -6.04
N SER A 68 -2.53 15.08 -7.30
CA SER A 68 -1.88 13.84 -7.71
C SER A 68 -0.49 13.74 -7.09
N LEU A 69 0.30 14.82 -7.14
CA LEU A 69 1.62 14.87 -6.49
C LEU A 69 1.50 14.62 -4.99
N ARG A 70 0.56 15.27 -4.31
CA ARG A 70 0.28 15.06 -2.89
C ARG A 70 -0.06 13.60 -2.55
N ARG A 71 -0.92 12.97 -3.35
CA ARG A 71 -1.30 11.55 -3.20
C ARG A 71 -0.12 10.62 -3.49
N LEU A 72 0.70 10.94 -4.49
CA LEU A 72 1.92 10.22 -4.82
C LEU A 72 2.94 10.32 -3.69
N THR A 73 3.15 11.51 -3.10
CA THR A 73 4.08 11.68 -1.98
C THR A 73 3.65 10.86 -0.76
N ILE A 74 2.36 10.88 -0.40
CA ILE A 74 1.86 10.05 0.72
C ILE A 74 1.96 8.57 0.39
N GLY A 75 1.59 8.18 -0.85
CA GLY A 75 1.67 6.80 -1.31
C GLY A 75 3.11 6.28 -1.29
N ALA A 76 4.05 7.06 -1.80
CA ALA A 76 5.48 6.75 -1.79
C ALA A 76 6.02 6.65 -0.37
N TRP A 77 5.70 7.60 0.52
CA TRP A 77 6.11 7.53 1.92
C TRP A 77 5.59 6.25 2.57
N ALA A 78 4.30 5.95 2.44
CA ALA A 78 3.70 4.75 3.01
C ALA A 78 4.35 3.48 2.45
N LEU A 79 4.62 3.44 1.14
CA LEU A 79 5.25 2.32 0.46
C LEU A 79 6.68 2.11 0.95
N THR A 80 7.50 3.16 0.96
CA THR A 80 8.89 3.12 1.43
C THR A 80 8.96 2.69 2.89
N GLY A 81 8.16 3.28 3.78
CA GLY A 81 8.15 2.91 5.20
C GLY A 81 7.77 1.43 5.40
N THR A 82 6.76 0.95 4.68
CA THR A 82 6.33 -0.45 4.75
C THR A 82 7.38 -1.42 4.19
N ALA A 83 8.03 -1.05 3.07
CA ALA A 83 9.07 -1.87 2.46
C ALA A 83 10.29 -2.02 3.37
N LEU A 84 10.76 -0.92 3.97
CA LEU A 84 11.88 -0.95 4.91
C LEU A 84 11.52 -1.74 6.18
N ALA A 85 10.31 -1.56 6.71
CA ALA A 85 9.83 -2.31 7.88
C ALA A 85 9.73 -3.82 7.58
N TRP A 86 9.22 -4.19 6.41
CA TRP A 86 9.17 -5.59 5.95
C TRP A 86 10.57 -6.19 5.82
N TYR A 87 11.51 -5.47 5.21
CA TYR A 87 12.90 -5.90 5.06
C TYR A 87 13.60 -6.14 6.41
N GLY A 88 13.42 -5.23 7.37
CA GLY A 88 13.98 -5.43 8.70
C GLY A 88 13.30 -6.54 9.49
N LEU A 89 11.98 -6.70 9.35
CA LEU A 89 11.23 -7.79 9.98
C LEU A 89 11.64 -9.15 9.43
N SER A 90 11.87 -9.26 8.12
CA SER A 90 12.32 -10.51 7.51
C SER A 90 13.75 -10.87 7.96
N GLY A 91 14.65 -9.88 8.07
CA GLY A 91 15.97 -10.06 8.66
C GLY A 91 15.91 -10.52 10.13
N ALA A 92 15.04 -9.91 10.95
CA ALA A 92 14.84 -10.28 12.34
C ALA A 92 14.28 -11.70 12.50
N LEU A 93 13.30 -12.09 11.67
CA LEU A 93 12.73 -13.44 11.67
C LEU A 93 13.74 -14.48 11.19
N THR A 94 14.49 -14.17 10.14
CA THR A 94 15.56 -15.05 9.66
C THR A 94 16.61 -15.26 10.74
N TRP A 95 17.03 -14.19 11.43
CA TRP A 95 17.93 -14.28 12.57
C TRP A 95 17.36 -15.15 13.69
N LEU A 96 16.10 -14.92 14.09
CA LEU A 96 15.43 -15.68 15.15
C LEU A 96 15.27 -17.17 14.81
N LEU A 97 14.93 -17.49 13.55
CA LEU A 97 14.75 -18.86 13.07
C LEU A 97 16.08 -19.58 12.87
N SER A 98 17.11 -18.85 12.44
CA SER A 98 18.45 -19.39 12.30
C SER A 98 19.06 -19.69 13.66
N TRP A 99 18.88 -18.84 14.67
CA TRP A 99 19.53 -18.96 15.98
C TRP A 99 19.45 -20.36 16.63
N PRO A 100 18.27 -20.98 16.85
CA PRO A 100 18.19 -22.30 17.46
C PRO A 100 18.80 -23.38 16.54
N TRP A 101 18.62 -23.25 15.23
CA TRP A 101 19.18 -24.19 14.26
C TRP A 101 20.69 -24.09 14.16
N THR A 102 21.27 -22.91 14.19
CA THR A 102 22.72 -22.72 14.22
C THR A 102 23.30 -23.36 15.47
N ARG A 103 22.69 -23.15 16.64
CA ARG A 103 23.11 -23.79 17.90
C ARG A 103 23.01 -25.31 17.82
N LEU A 104 21.92 -25.84 17.23
CA LEU A 104 21.70 -27.27 17.10
C LEU A 104 22.63 -27.91 16.06
N LEU A 105 22.87 -27.25 14.93
CA LEU A 105 23.76 -27.70 13.85
C LEU A 105 25.23 -27.64 14.27
N ILE A 106 25.64 -26.62 15.02
CA ILE A 106 26.95 -26.59 15.67
C ILE A 106 27.09 -27.75 16.67
N ALA A 107 26.03 -28.09 17.41
CA ALA A 107 26.05 -29.21 18.36
C ALA A 107 25.94 -30.58 17.68
N THR A 108 25.47 -30.64 16.44
CA THR A 108 25.25 -31.87 15.67
C THR A 108 26.05 -31.79 14.38
N ASP A 109 27.38 -31.88 14.53
CA ASP A 109 28.41 -31.94 13.48
C ASP A 109 28.22 -33.07 12.42
N ARG A 110 27.05 -33.74 12.43
CA ARG A 110 26.70 -34.93 11.65
C ARG A 110 25.56 -34.76 10.66
N PHE A 111 24.80 -33.66 10.65
CA PHE A 111 23.67 -33.51 9.69
C PHE A 111 24.07 -33.00 8.29
N GLY A 112 25.34 -33.10 7.93
CA GLY A 112 25.82 -32.90 6.56
C GLY A 112 26.58 -31.60 6.42
N GLY A 113 27.88 -31.76 6.10
CA GLY A 113 28.90 -30.73 5.93
C GLY A 113 28.39 -29.31 5.76
N HIS A 114 28.65 -28.47 6.76
CA HIS A 114 28.87 -27.07 6.44
C HIS A 114 29.99 -27.05 5.40
N PRO A 115 29.73 -26.60 4.16
CA PRO A 115 30.70 -26.71 3.09
C PRO A 115 32.00 -26.03 3.50
N MET A 116 31.96 -24.98 4.35
CA MET A 116 33.14 -24.30 4.88
C MET A 116 34.20 -25.23 5.50
N CYS A 117 33.82 -26.27 6.25
CA CYS A 117 34.80 -27.16 6.91
C CYS A 117 35.30 -28.28 6.00
N SER A 118 34.55 -28.60 4.95
CA SER A 118 34.92 -29.59 3.94
C SER A 118 35.54 -28.95 2.70
N ARG A 119 35.86 -27.64 2.70
CA ARG A 119 36.45 -27.00 1.52
C ARG A 119 37.93 -27.36 1.41
N PRO A 120 38.40 -27.76 0.22
CA PRO A 120 39.76 -28.28 0.03
C PRO A 120 40.87 -27.25 0.26
N TRP A 121 40.54 -25.98 0.46
CA TRP A 121 41.51 -24.91 0.75
C TRP A 121 41.69 -24.61 2.24
N LEU A 122 40.93 -25.24 3.15
CA LEU A 122 41.24 -25.16 4.57
C LEU A 122 42.32 -26.20 4.92
N PRO A 123 43.38 -25.81 5.66
CA PRO A 123 44.40 -26.75 6.08
C PRO A 123 43.79 -27.84 6.98
N PRO A 124 44.06 -29.12 6.72
CA PRO A 124 43.54 -30.20 7.54
C PRO A 124 44.18 -30.15 8.94
N GLY A 125 43.36 -29.99 9.99
CA GLY A 125 43.75 -30.35 11.36
C GLY A 125 43.85 -29.24 12.42
N GLU A 126 43.78 -27.94 12.09
CA GLU A 126 44.08 -26.90 13.09
C GLU A 126 43.02 -25.81 13.30
N VAL A 127 41.99 -25.74 12.46
CA VAL A 127 41.00 -24.67 12.58
C VAL A 127 39.72 -25.22 13.18
N ASP A 128 39.49 -24.87 14.45
CA ASP A 128 38.19 -25.04 15.11
C ASP A 128 37.16 -24.27 14.27
N CYS A 129 36.42 -25.00 13.44
CA CYS A 129 35.43 -24.45 12.53
C CYS A 129 34.42 -23.56 13.23
N VAL A 130 34.12 -23.88 14.50
CA VAL A 130 33.24 -23.08 15.35
C VAL A 130 33.84 -21.71 15.59
N ARG A 131 35.16 -21.63 15.85
CA ARG A 131 35.88 -20.37 16.05
C ARG A 131 35.96 -19.56 14.75
N LEU A 132 36.20 -20.20 13.61
CA LEU A 132 36.24 -19.52 12.30
C LEU A 132 34.86 -18.95 11.91
N TYR A 133 33.79 -19.69 12.23
CA TYR A 133 32.41 -19.27 12.01
C TYR A 133 32.00 -18.13 12.94
N GLN A 134 32.36 -18.20 14.23
CA GLN A 134 32.15 -17.12 15.19
C GLN A 134 32.92 -15.84 14.81
N GLN A 135 34.10 -15.98 14.22
CA GLN A 135 34.91 -14.84 13.77
C GLN A 135 34.39 -14.19 12.48
N ASN A 136 33.71 -14.93 11.60
CA ASN A 136 33.29 -14.41 10.30
C ASN A 136 31.80 -14.04 10.19
N ASP A 137 30.87 -14.63 10.95
CA ASP A 137 29.44 -14.53 10.62
C ASP A 137 28.47 -13.94 11.67
N PHE A 138 28.85 -13.74 12.95
CA PHE A 138 27.80 -13.78 14.00
C PHE A 138 27.11 -12.50 14.52
N PRO A 139 27.62 -11.27 14.36
CA PRO A 139 26.79 -10.10 14.72
C PRO A 139 26.69 -8.96 13.69
N THR A 140 27.66 -8.79 12.79
CA THR A 140 27.74 -7.58 11.96
C THR A 140 26.75 -7.56 10.81
N SER A 141 26.33 -8.72 10.29
CA SER A 141 25.49 -8.82 9.10
C SER A 141 24.00 -8.53 9.35
N TYR A 142 23.51 -8.68 10.60
CA TYR A 142 22.09 -8.51 10.94
C TYR A 142 21.75 -7.10 11.45
N LEU A 143 22.72 -6.39 12.04
CA LEU A 143 22.54 -5.03 12.52
C LEU A 143 22.00 -4.05 11.45
N PRO A 144 22.50 -4.08 10.20
CA PRO A 144 21.95 -3.24 9.13
C PRO A 144 20.47 -3.50 8.87
N HIS A 145 20.03 -4.76 8.91
CA HIS A 145 18.62 -5.13 8.67
C HIS A 145 17.71 -4.57 9.75
N LEU A 146 18.09 -4.72 11.02
CA LEU A 146 17.33 -4.18 12.15
C LEU A 146 17.28 -2.65 12.12
N PHE A 147 18.39 -2.00 11.77
CA PHE A 147 18.46 -0.55 11.66
C PHE A 147 17.56 -0.02 10.53
N ILE A 148 17.63 -0.64 9.34
CA ILE A 148 16.76 -0.32 8.20
C ILE A 148 15.28 -0.56 8.57
N GLY A 149 14.98 -1.67 9.24
CA GLY A 149 13.65 -1.96 9.78
C GLY A 149 13.15 -0.89 10.73
N GLY A 150 14.00 -0.47 11.66
CA GLY A 150 13.71 0.60 12.61
C GLY A 150 13.36 1.91 11.91
N ILE A 151 14.11 2.32 10.89
CA ILE A 151 13.80 3.49 10.06
C ILE A 151 12.42 3.33 9.40
N GLY A 152 12.13 2.15 8.82
CA GLY A 152 10.84 1.87 8.23
C GLY A 152 9.67 2.03 9.20
N VAL A 153 9.80 1.47 10.40
CA VAL A 153 8.80 1.60 11.48
C VAL A 153 8.61 3.06 11.89
N VAL A 154 9.70 3.80 12.09
CA VAL A 154 9.64 5.23 12.42
C VAL A 154 8.93 6.03 11.33
N LEU A 155 9.22 5.78 10.05
CA LEU A 155 8.55 6.46 8.92
C LEU A 155 7.05 6.18 8.91
N VAL A 156 6.62 4.94 9.16
CA VAL A 156 5.19 4.57 9.23
C VAL A 156 4.53 5.24 10.42
N ILE A 157 5.13 5.20 11.61
CA ILE A 157 4.60 5.85 12.82
C ILE A 157 4.49 7.36 12.61
N ALA A 158 5.53 8.01 12.07
CA ALA A 158 5.52 9.43 11.76
C ALA A 158 4.39 9.79 10.79
N LEU A 159 4.18 8.99 9.74
CA LEU A 159 3.07 9.17 8.82
C LEU A 159 1.71 9.03 9.53
N LEU A 160 1.54 8.06 10.42
CA LEU A 160 0.30 7.87 11.17
C LEU A 160 0.02 9.04 12.13
N ILE A 161 1.04 9.51 12.84
CA ILE A 161 0.94 10.68 13.73
C ILE A 161 0.60 11.93 12.92
N LEU A 162 1.29 12.18 11.81
CA LEU A 162 1.03 13.31 10.93
C LEU A 162 -0.38 13.26 10.33
N ARG A 163 -0.86 12.08 9.94
CA ARG A 163 -2.24 11.93 9.44
C ARG A 163 -3.30 12.16 10.51
N ARG A 164 -3.00 11.83 11.77
CA ARG A 164 -3.91 12.08 12.90
C ARG A 164 -3.93 13.54 13.33
N SER A 165 -2.80 14.23 13.23
CA SER A 165 -2.62 15.60 13.77
C SER A 165 -2.79 16.71 12.73
N THR A 166 -2.74 16.39 11.42
CA THR A 166 -2.77 17.40 10.35
C THR A 166 -3.86 17.15 9.32
N ALA A 167 -4.01 18.10 8.38
CA ALA A 167 -4.92 17.98 7.23
C ALA A 167 -4.61 16.79 6.30
N LEU A 168 -3.48 16.08 6.47
CA LEU A 168 -3.15 14.84 5.76
C LEU A 168 -4.15 13.70 6.03
N GLY A 169 -4.92 13.79 7.12
CA GLY A 169 -6.02 12.87 7.42
C GLY A 169 -7.25 13.06 6.53
N ALA A 170 -7.39 14.20 5.84
CA ALA A 170 -8.58 14.50 5.07
C ALA A 170 -8.74 13.56 3.85
N PRO A 171 -9.97 13.27 3.41
CA PRO A 171 -10.25 12.38 2.28
C PRO A 171 -9.49 12.77 0.99
N LEU A 172 -9.24 14.07 0.80
CA LEU A 172 -8.49 14.62 -0.32
C LEU A 172 -7.08 14.02 -0.47
N TRP A 173 -6.42 13.72 0.64
CA TRP A 173 -5.04 13.21 0.72
C TRP A 173 -4.97 11.69 0.71
N THR A 174 -6.11 11.00 0.85
CA THR A 174 -6.13 9.55 0.97
C THR A 174 -6.27 8.93 -0.43
N PRO A 175 -5.29 8.14 -0.92
CA PRO A 175 -5.45 7.44 -2.19
C PRO A 175 -6.64 6.48 -2.13
N LYS A 176 -7.31 6.27 -3.28
CA LYS A 176 -8.39 5.29 -3.38
C LYS A 176 -7.88 3.93 -2.89
N ARG A 177 -8.68 3.25 -2.05
CA ARG A 177 -8.27 1.97 -1.42
C ARG A 177 -7.82 0.91 -2.44
N SER A 178 -8.51 0.84 -3.59
CA SER A 178 -8.15 -0.06 -4.68
C SER A 178 -6.77 0.25 -5.28
N ALA A 179 -6.52 1.51 -5.61
CA ALA A 179 -5.24 1.96 -6.15
C ALA A 179 -4.09 1.74 -5.15
N ALA A 180 -4.29 2.14 -3.89
CA ALA A 180 -3.29 1.90 -2.85
C ALA A 180 -3.01 0.41 -2.69
N GLY A 181 -4.05 -0.43 -2.57
CA GLY A 181 -3.87 -1.86 -2.41
C GLY A 181 -3.11 -2.52 -3.56
N LEU A 182 -3.35 -2.10 -4.81
CA LEU A 182 -2.58 -2.59 -5.97
C LEU A 182 -1.11 -2.15 -5.94
N VAL A 183 -0.84 -0.90 -5.56
CA VAL A 183 0.54 -0.39 -5.43
C VAL A 183 1.37 -1.17 -4.41
N PHE A 184 0.75 -1.67 -3.35
CA PHE A 184 1.42 -2.59 -2.42
C PHE A 184 1.44 -4.03 -2.93
N ALA A 185 0.33 -4.51 -3.49
CA ALA A 185 0.20 -5.91 -3.87
C ALA A 185 1.18 -6.35 -4.96
N VAL A 186 1.36 -5.54 -6.00
CA VAL A 186 2.18 -5.90 -7.16
C VAL A 186 3.67 -6.08 -6.81
N PRO A 187 4.37 -5.07 -6.25
CA PRO A 187 5.80 -5.22 -5.98
C PRO A 187 6.06 -6.31 -4.93
N PHE A 188 5.30 -6.35 -3.83
CA PHE A 188 5.46 -7.40 -2.83
C PHE A 188 5.10 -8.79 -3.37
N GLY A 189 4.10 -8.90 -4.25
CA GLY A 189 3.74 -10.18 -4.86
C GLY A 189 4.87 -10.70 -5.75
N LEU A 190 5.41 -9.84 -6.63
CA LEU A 190 6.51 -10.20 -7.53
C LEU A 190 7.80 -10.53 -6.76
N THR A 191 8.20 -9.67 -5.82
CA THR A 191 9.36 -9.92 -4.96
C THR A 191 9.16 -11.19 -4.13
N GLY A 192 7.94 -11.41 -3.62
CA GLY A 192 7.60 -12.60 -2.86
C GLY A 192 7.79 -13.89 -3.65
N VAL A 193 7.28 -13.93 -4.88
CA VAL A 193 7.44 -15.07 -5.78
C VAL A 193 8.92 -15.29 -6.14
N ALA A 194 9.65 -14.22 -6.48
CA ALA A 194 11.07 -14.32 -6.84
C ALA A 194 11.90 -14.90 -5.70
N LEU A 195 11.74 -14.39 -4.48
CA LEU A 195 12.48 -14.86 -3.30
C LEU A 195 12.09 -16.31 -2.90
N VAL A 196 10.82 -16.70 -3.06
CA VAL A 196 10.42 -18.10 -2.83
C VAL A 196 11.08 -19.02 -3.86
N LEU A 197 11.15 -18.63 -5.13
CA LEU A 197 11.81 -19.41 -6.17
C LEU A 197 13.32 -19.55 -5.91
N GLU A 198 14.00 -18.46 -5.54
CA GLU A 198 15.41 -18.48 -5.12
C GLU A 198 15.63 -19.39 -3.92
N GLY A 199 14.75 -19.32 -2.92
CA GLY A 199 14.75 -20.21 -1.77
C GLY A 199 14.57 -21.69 -2.14
N ILE A 200 13.63 -22.02 -3.03
CA ILE A 200 13.44 -23.39 -3.53
C ILE A 200 14.68 -23.85 -4.30
N GLN A 201 15.24 -23.00 -5.15
CA GLN A 201 16.46 -23.30 -5.89
C GLN A 201 17.66 -23.55 -4.95
N GLY A 202 17.79 -22.77 -3.87
CA GLY A 202 18.83 -22.99 -2.87
C GLY A 202 18.70 -24.35 -2.18
N ILE A 203 17.46 -24.78 -1.88
CA ILE A 203 17.20 -26.13 -1.34
C ILE A 203 17.60 -27.21 -2.36
N THR A 204 17.18 -27.09 -3.62
CA THR A 204 17.41 -28.13 -4.63
C THR A 204 18.87 -28.24 -5.04
N LEU A 205 19.60 -27.14 -5.07
CA LEU A 205 21.02 -27.09 -5.41
C LEU A 205 21.94 -27.30 -4.19
N ASN A 206 21.38 -27.54 -3.00
CA ASN A 206 22.13 -27.62 -1.74
C ASN A 206 23.00 -26.36 -1.47
N VAL A 207 22.58 -25.21 -1.99
CA VAL A 207 23.21 -23.91 -1.72
C VAL A 207 22.55 -23.36 -0.47
N GLN A 208 23.16 -23.57 0.69
CA GLN A 208 22.65 -23.14 2.00
C GLN A 208 22.76 -21.61 2.24
N TYR A 209 23.44 -20.88 1.36
CA TYR A 209 23.62 -19.44 1.52
C TYR A 209 22.29 -18.73 1.23
N TYR A 210 21.73 -18.05 2.24
CA TYR A 210 20.50 -17.25 2.21
C TYR A 210 19.17 -17.98 1.98
N THR A 211 19.17 -19.29 1.70
CA THR A 211 17.98 -20.09 1.38
C THR A 211 16.78 -19.87 2.31
N LEU A 212 17.04 -19.94 3.62
CA LEU A 212 16.01 -19.78 4.64
C LEU A 212 15.51 -18.32 4.69
N GLY A 213 16.42 -17.36 4.53
CA GLY A 213 16.10 -15.95 4.50
C GLY A 213 15.24 -15.57 3.31
N ASP A 214 15.54 -16.11 2.13
CA ASP A 214 14.79 -15.87 0.90
C ASP A 214 13.39 -16.48 0.99
N LEU A 215 13.26 -17.71 1.51
CA LEU A 215 11.95 -18.33 1.75
C LEU A 215 11.10 -17.52 2.73
N VAL A 216 11.67 -17.15 3.88
CA VAL A 216 10.93 -16.41 4.92
C VAL A 216 10.52 -15.03 4.40
N SER A 217 11.45 -14.30 3.79
CA SER A 217 11.18 -12.98 3.20
C SER A 217 10.11 -13.08 2.11
N GLY A 218 10.26 -14.06 1.20
CA GLY A 218 9.36 -14.29 0.09
C GLY A 218 7.93 -14.61 0.55
N LEU A 219 7.77 -15.52 1.51
CA LEU A 219 6.46 -15.87 2.09
C LEU A 219 5.80 -14.66 2.77
N LEU A 220 6.56 -13.87 3.54
CA LEU A 220 6.04 -12.65 4.17
C LEU A 220 5.57 -11.63 3.12
N ALA A 221 6.33 -11.46 2.05
CA ALA A 221 5.96 -10.59 0.94
C ALA A 221 4.66 -11.04 0.24
N ILE A 222 4.49 -12.35 0.03
CA ILE A 222 3.23 -12.92 -0.51
C ILE A 222 2.06 -12.64 0.44
N VAL A 223 2.23 -12.79 1.75
CA VAL A 223 1.19 -12.48 2.74
C VAL A 223 0.81 -11.00 2.70
N VAL A 224 1.79 -10.09 2.67
CA VAL A 224 1.56 -8.64 2.54
C VAL A 224 0.78 -8.33 1.27
N SER A 225 1.17 -8.94 0.14
CA SER A 225 0.48 -8.79 -1.14
C SER A 225 -0.97 -9.28 -1.09
N ALA A 226 -1.21 -10.48 -0.54
CA ALA A 226 -2.55 -11.05 -0.40
C ALA A 226 -3.46 -10.20 0.50
N VAL A 227 -2.94 -9.68 1.62
CA VAL A 227 -3.67 -8.77 2.50
C VAL A 227 -4.00 -7.45 1.79
N ALA A 228 -3.06 -6.91 1.01
CA ALA A 228 -3.27 -5.70 0.23
C ALA A 228 -4.36 -5.89 -0.84
N LEU A 229 -4.32 -6.99 -1.60
CA LEU A 229 -5.37 -7.35 -2.58
C LEU A 229 -6.73 -7.52 -1.91
N ARG A 230 -6.81 -8.28 -0.82
CA ARG A 230 -8.08 -8.49 -0.09
C ARG A 230 -8.67 -7.18 0.40
N ARG A 231 -7.85 -6.23 0.83
CA ARG A 231 -8.31 -4.89 1.24
C ARG A 231 -8.70 -4.01 0.05
N ALA A 232 -8.04 -4.16 -1.09
CA ALA A 232 -8.36 -3.44 -2.33
C ALA A 232 -9.76 -3.82 -2.86
N PHE A 233 -10.11 -5.10 -2.78
CA PHE A 233 -11.34 -5.66 -3.34
C PHE A 233 -12.48 -5.88 -2.35
N ARG A 234 -12.29 -5.61 -1.05
CA ARG A 234 -13.40 -5.67 -0.10
C ARG A 234 -14.44 -4.62 -0.50
N PRO A 235 -15.69 -5.02 -0.83
CA PRO A 235 -16.75 -4.06 -1.14
C PRO A 235 -16.86 -3.08 0.03
N GLY A 236 -16.80 -1.79 -0.26
CA GLY A 236 -17.00 -0.77 0.76
C GLY A 236 -18.34 -1.03 1.42
N ALA A 237 -18.37 -1.13 2.76
CA ALA A 237 -19.62 -1.25 3.49
C ALA A 237 -20.58 -0.18 2.93
N PRO A 238 -21.78 -0.57 2.46
CA PRO A 238 -22.68 0.36 1.79
C PRO A 238 -22.91 1.55 2.73
N TYR A 239 -22.49 2.74 2.29
CA TYR A 239 -22.63 4.01 3.01
C TYR A 239 -24.10 4.42 3.21
N LEU A 240 -25.05 3.55 2.84
CA LEU A 240 -26.48 3.82 2.71
C LEU A 240 -27.29 3.58 4.00
N ALA A 241 -26.72 3.01 5.07
CA ALA A 241 -27.51 2.66 6.26
C ALA A 241 -27.58 3.74 7.36
N ALA A 242 -26.93 4.90 7.21
CA ALA A 242 -26.83 5.90 8.30
C ALA A 242 -27.40 7.28 7.97
N ARG A 243 -28.23 7.45 6.93
CA ARG A 243 -29.23 8.54 6.96
C ARG A 243 -30.39 8.05 7.79
N LYS A 244 -30.26 8.17 9.12
CA LYS A 244 -31.43 8.25 9.99
C LYS A 244 -32.29 9.39 9.42
N PRO A 245 -33.56 9.17 9.06
CA PRO A 245 -34.41 10.27 8.65
C PRO A 245 -34.42 11.29 9.79
N LEU A 246 -33.88 12.48 9.53
CA LEU A 246 -34.15 13.67 10.33
C LEU A 246 -35.61 14.00 10.06
N ASN A 247 -36.54 13.34 10.77
CA ASN A 247 -37.94 13.70 10.83
C ASN A 247 -38.51 13.21 12.16
N ALA A 248 -38.72 14.14 13.08
CA ALA A 248 -40.02 14.45 13.69
C ALA A 248 -39.85 15.71 14.55
#